data_AF-A0A7Y0CHM3-F1
#
_entry.id   AF-A0A7Y0CHM3-F1
#
_cell.length_a   1.000
_cell.length_b   1.000
_cell.length_c   1.000
_cell.angle_alpha   90.00
_cell.angle_beta   90.00
_cell.angle_gamma   90.00
#
_symmetry.space_group_name_H-M   'P 1'
#
loop_
_entity.id
_entity.type
_entity.pdbx_description
1 polymer ?
#
loop_
_entity_poly.entity_id
_entity_poly.type
_entity_poly.pdbx_seq_one_letter_code
_entity_poly.pdbx_strand_id
1 'polypeptide(L)'
;MADQQSQSIVAKIAGAVVAIAAAWAVQKAVNASWKAASGHKPPKADDQVDAGLAEVVAAAAITGAVVALSRVLTMRGTARFSARIDEGRRSAAA
;
A
#
# COMPACT_ATOMS: atom_id res chain seq x y z
N MET A 1 26.17 8.76 -19.29
CA MET A 1 24.86 9.44 -19.27
C MET A 1 23.73 8.53 -19.79
N ALA A 2 23.94 7.72 -20.83
CA ALA A 2 22.91 6.82 -21.37
C ALA A 2 22.46 5.70 -20.38
N ASP A 3 23.38 5.20 -19.57
CA ASP A 3 23.15 4.03 -18.69
C ASP A 3 22.22 4.34 -17.52
N GLN A 4 22.30 5.57 -16.99
CA GLN A 4 21.45 6.05 -15.88
C GLN A 4 20.01 6.28 -16.34
N GLN A 5 19.81 6.69 -17.60
CA GLN A 5 18.49 6.92 -18.16
C GLN A 5 17.76 5.60 -18.39
N SER A 6 18.44 4.58 -18.93
CA SER A 6 17.92 3.21 -19.05
C SER A 6 17.57 2.59 -17.71
N GLN A 7 18.43 2.74 -16.69
CA GLN A 7 18.13 2.31 -15.31
C GLN A 7 16.86 2.97 -14.77
N SER A 8 16.68 4.29 -15.00
CA SER A 8 15.47 5.00 -14.56
C SER A 8 14.20 4.52 -15.28
N ILE A 9 14.30 4.19 -16.57
CA ILE A 9 13.16 3.70 -17.37
C ILE A 9 12.78 2.29 -16.89
N VAL A 10 13.76 1.41 -16.68
CA VAL A 10 13.52 0.07 -16.14
C VAL A 10 12.88 0.15 -14.75
N ALA A 11 13.38 1.02 -13.87
CA ALA A 11 12.80 1.23 -12.54
C ALA A 11 11.35 1.77 -12.61
N LYS A 12 11.08 2.70 -13.52
CA LYS A 12 9.72 3.23 -13.74
C LYS A 12 8.76 2.15 -14.25
N ILE A 13 9.18 1.33 -15.22
CA ILE A 13 8.38 0.23 -15.74
C ILE A 13 8.13 -0.81 -14.66
N ALA A 14 9.17 -1.21 -13.92
CA ALA A 14 9.04 -2.15 -12.81
C ALA A 14 8.08 -1.61 -11.73
N GLY A 15 8.22 -0.34 -11.36
CA GLY A 15 7.32 0.32 -10.42
C GLY A 15 5.88 0.33 -10.90
N ALA A 16 5.64 0.63 -12.18
CA ALA A 16 4.31 0.60 -12.77
C ALA A 16 3.69 -0.81 -12.75
N VAL A 17 4.47 -1.84 -13.11
CA VAL A 17 4.01 -3.25 -13.07
C VAL A 17 3.65 -3.66 -11.65
N VAL A 18 4.48 -3.32 -10.67
CA VAL A 18 4.22 -3.61 -9.25
C VAL A 18 2.96 -2.88 -8.77
N ALA A 19 2.77 -1.61 -9.14
CA ALA A 19 1.58 -0.85 -8.78
C ALA A 19 0.30 -1.48 -9.34
N ILE A 20 0.32 -1.93 -10.60
CA ILE A 20 -0.81 -2.62 -11.24
C ILE A 20 -1.10 -3.95 -10.52
N ALA A 21 -0.07 -4.75 -10.25
CA ALA A 21 -0.23 -6.01 -9.54
C ALA A 21 -0.78 -5.81 -8.12
N ALA A 22 -0.32 -4.77 -7.41
CA ALA A 22 -0.82 -4.41 -6.09
C ALA A 22 -2.30 -3.99 -6.15
N ALA A 23 -2.69 -3.15 -7.11
CA ALA A 23 -4.07 -2.74 -7.29
C ALA A 23 -4.99 -3.95 -7.54
N TRP A 24 -4.57 -4.88 -8.39
CA TRP A 24 -5.30 -6.12 -8.65
C TRP A 24 -5.43 -7.00 -7.39
N ALA A 25 -4.34 -7.16 -6.63
CA ALA A 25 -4.35 -7.92 -5.38
C ALA A 25 -5.29 -7.30 -4.34
N VAL A 26 -5.27 -5.96 -4.19
CA VAL A 26 -6.19 -5.22 -3.30
C VAL A 26 -7.64 -5.46 -3.71
N GLN A 27 -7.98 -5.31 -5.00
CA GLN A 27 -9.33 -5.59 -5.48
C GLN A 27 -9.77 -7.03 -5.16
N LYS A 28 -8.87 -8.01 -5.30
CA LYS A 28 -9.19 -9.40 -4.97
C LYS A 28 -9.39 -9.60 -3.47
N ALA A 29 -8.54 -9.00 -2.64
CA ALA A 29 -8.63 -9.08 -1.18
C ALA A 29 -9.91 -8.41 -0.65
N VAL A 30 -10.28 -7.25 -1.18
CA VAL A 30 -11.53 -6.55 -0.85
C VAL A 30 -12.72 -7.43 -1.23
N ASN A 31 -12.77 -7.95 -2.46
CA ASN A 31 -13.87 -8.83 -2.88
C ASN A 31 -13.98 -10.11 -2.03
N ALA A 32 -12.84 -10.70 -1.65
CA ALA A 32 -12.81 -11.92 -0.83
C ALA A 32 -13.26 -11.65 0.60
N SER A 33 -12.75 -10.59 1.23
CA SER A 33 -13.13 -10.19 2.59
C SER A 33 -14.62 -9.80 2.66
N TRP A 34 -15.15 -9.10 1.66
CA TRP A 34 -16.56 -8.75 1.61
C TRP A 34 -17.47 -9.97 1.41
N LYS A 35 -17.08 -10.88 0.51
CA LYS A 35 -17.83 -12.13 0.31
C LYS A 35 -17.84 -12.98 1.59
N ALA A 36 -16.74 -12.99 2.34
CA ALA A 36 -16.63 -13.72 3.60
C ALA A 36 -17.46 -13.08 4.73
N ALA A 37 -17.54 -11.74 4.79
CA ALA A 37 -18.27 -11.03 5.83
C ALA A 37 -19.79 -10.91 5.53
N SER A 38 -20.16 -10.62 4.29
CA SER A 38 -21.53 -10.22 3.92
C SER A 38 -22.29 -11.29 3.12
N GLY A 39 -21.64 -12.38 2.71
CA GLY A 39 -22.23 -13.47 1.91
C GLY A 39 -22.55 -13.12 0.45
N HIS A 40 -22.47 -11.84 0.07
CA HIS A 40 -22.77 -11.33 -1.28
C HIS A 40 -21.62 -10.44 -1.80
N LYS A 41 -21.60 -10.17 -3.12
CA LYS A 41 -20.57 -9.31 -3.73
C LYS A 41 -20.70 -7.86 -3.24
N PRO A 42 -19.57 -7.14 -3.07
CA PRO A 42 -19.60 -5.75 -2.61
C PRO A 42 -20.46 -4.87 -3.54
N PRO A 43 -21.28 -3.96 -2.99
CA PRO A 43 -22.07 -3.00 -3.76
C PRO A 43 -21.19 -2.20 -4.71
N LYS A 44 -21.73 -1.85 -5.89
CA LYS A 44 -20.99 -0.99 -6.82
C LYS A 44 -21.09 0.46 -6.35
N ALA A 45 -20.09 1.27 -6.72
CA ALA A 45 -20.00 2.68 -6.30
C ALA A 45 -21.21 3.56 -6.67
N ASP A 46 -22.14 3.08 -7.50
CA ASP A 46 -23.38 3.78 -7.86
C ASP A 46 -24.51 3.58 -6.81
N ASP A 47 -24.38 2.57 -5.93
CA ASP A 47 -25.36 2.27 -4.87
C ASP A 47 -25.07 3.04 -3.56
N GLN A 48 -24.09 3.95 -3.56
CA GLN A 48 -23.59 4.64 -2.36
C GLN A 48 -24.61 5.53 -1.66
N VAL A 49 -25.74 5.85 -2.30
CA VAL A 49 -26.80 6.68 -1.71
C VAL A 49 -27.49 5.96 -0.53
N ASP A 50 -27.37 4.63 -0.43
CA ASP A 50 -28.03 3.80 0.60
C ASP A 50 -27.03 2.90 1.38
N ALA A 51 -25.81 3.39 1.59
CA ALA A 51 -24.79 2.64 2.34
C ALA A 51 -25.20 2.47 3.82
N GLY A 52 -25.46 1.23 4.23
CA GLY A 52 -25.90 0.91 5.59
C GLY A 52 -24.81 1.19 6.66
N LEU A 53 -25.24 1.33 7.92
CA LEU A 53 -24.35 1.66 9.06
C LEU A 53 -23.17 0.67 9.21
N ALA A 54 -23.39 -0.61 8.89
CA ALA A 54 -22.35 -1.64 8.88
C ALA A 54 -21.26 -1.40 7.81
N GLU A 55 -21.63 -0.86 6.65
CA GLU A 55 -20.74 -0.57 5.54
C GLU A 55 -19.86 0.65 5.83
N VAL A 56 -20.45 1.67 6.47
CA VAL A 56 -19.71 2.84 6.99
C VAL A 56 -18.70 2.43 8.05
N VAL A 57 -19.08 1.56 8.99
CA VAL A 57 -18.18 1.06 10.03
C VAL A 57 -17.06 0.22 9.44
N ALA A 58 -17.35 -0.64 8.46
CA ALA A 58 -16.33 -1.44 7.78
C ALA A 58 -15.33 -0.54 7.02
N ALA A 59 -15.82 0.46 6.29
CA ALA A 59 -14.97 1.44 5.61
C ALA A 59 -14.07 2.19 6.59
N ALA A 60 -14.64 2.70 7.69
CA ALA A 60 -13.88 3.40 8.73
C ALA A 60 -12.82 2.52 9.39
N ALA A 61 -13.14 1.26 9.67
CA ALA A 61 -12.20 0.30 10.24
C ALA A 61 -11.03 0.03 9.29
N ILE A 62 -11.30 -0.17 7.99
CA ILE A 62 -10.26 -0.38 6.97
C ILE A 62 -9.37 0.85 6.85
N THR A 63 -9.95 2.04 6.72
CA THR A 63 -9.18 3.29 6.62
C THR A 63 -8.34 3.53 7.89
N GLY A 64 -8.92 3.34 9.07
CA GLY A 64 -8.20 3.46 10.34
C GLY A 64 -7.05 2.48 10.46
N ALA A 65 -7.25 1.22 10.06
CA ALA A 65 -6.22 0.19 10.05
C ALA A 65 -5.06 0.54 9.11
N VAL A 66 -5.37 0.99 7.87
CA VAL A 66 -4.34 1.38 6.89
C VAL A 66 -3.51 2.56 7.38
N VAL A 67 -4.15 3.57 8.00
CA VAL A 67 -3.44 4.74 8.57
C VAL A 67 -2.52 4.31 9.71
N ALA A 68 -3.00 3.47 10.62
CA ALA A 68 -2.20 2.96 11.73
C ALA A 68 -0.98 2.15 11.23
N LEU A 69 -1.20 1.24 10.28
CA LEU A 69 -0.13 0.45 9.67
C LEU A 69 0.89 1.34 8.96
N SER A 70 0.43 2.33 8.19
CA SER A 70 1.30 3.31 7.52
C SER A 70 2.20 4.01 8.53
N ARG A 71 1.64 4.50 9.65
CA ARG A 71 2.41 5.18 10.69
C ARG A 71 3.49 4.27 11.30
N VAL A 72 3.14 3.02 11.62
CA VAL A 72 4.09 2.04 12.17
C VAL A 72 5.20 1.73 11.17
N LEU A 73 4.85 1.54 9.89
CA LEU A 73 5.80 1.29 8.82
C LEU A 73 6.71 2.49 8.58
N THR A 74 6.20 3.72 8.65
CA THR A 74 7.02 4.93 8.57
C THR A 74 8.02 4.96 9.71
N MET A 75 7.58 4.82 10.97
CA MET A 75 8.52 4.88 12.11
C MET A 75 9.57 3.76 12.05
N ARG A 76 9.17 2.53 11.72
CA ARG A 76 10.09 1.38 11.59
C ARG A 76 11.00 1.50 10.38
N GLY A 77 10.46 1.99 9.26
CA GLY A 77 11.19 2.20 8.01
C GLY A 77 12.24 3.28 8.15
N THR A 78 11.88 4.43 8.74
CA THR A 78 12.80 5.52 9.04
C THR A 78 13.90 5.05 9.98
N ALA A 79 13.59 4.37 11.08
CA ALA A 79 14.61 3.86 12.01
C ALA A 79 15.63 2.92 11.31
N ARG A 80 15.14 2.01 10.46
CA ARG A 80 15.99 1.05 9.75
C ARG A 80 16.83 1.70 8.64
N PHE A 81 16.26 2.70 7.97
CA PHE A 81 16.93 3.47 6.92
C PHE A 81 18.00 4.40 7.49
N SER A 82 17.68 5.13 8.57
CA SER A 82 18.64 5.97 9.30
C SER A 82 19.83 5.15 9.81
N ALA A 83 19.59 3.97 10.41
CA ALA A 83 20.66 3.08 10.86
C ALA A 83 21.58 2.62 9.70
N ARG A 84 21.00 2.26 8.54
CA ARG A 84 21.76 1.88 7.34
C ARG A 84 22.63 3.02 6.82
N ILE A 85 22.15 4.25 6.86
CA ILE A 85 22.91 5.43 6.39
C ILE A 85 24.04 5.77 7.37
N ASP A 86 23.80 5.66 8.67
CA ASP A 86 24.80 5.95 9.70
C ASP A 86 25.97 4.94 9.69
N GLU A 87 25.67 3.66 9.45
CA GLU A 87 26.67 2.61 9.26
C GLU A 87 27.59 2.95 8.08
N GLY A 88 27.01 3.33 6.93
CA GLY A 88 27.78 3.70 5.73
C GLY A 88 28.65 4.95 5.92
N ARG A 89 28.21 5.91 6.76
CA ARG A 89 28.99 7.12 7.04
C ARG A 89 30.18 6.85 7.97
N ARG A 90 30.03 5.93 8.93
CA ARG A 90 31.13 5.51 9.82
C ARG A 90 32.21 4.73 9.07
N SER A 91 31.82 3.86 8.15
CA SER A 91 32.77 3.09 7.33
C SER A 91 33.51 3.93 6.28
N ALA A 92 33.00 5.11 5.93
CA ALA A 92 33.67 6.05 5.02
C ALA A 92 34.58 7.05 5.75
N ALA A 93 34.50 7.11 7.08
CA ALA A 93 35.31 7.99 7.94
C ALA A 93 36.44 7.24 8.69
N ALA A 94 36.53 5.91 8.49
CA ALA A 94 37.57 5.02 9.01
C ALA A 94 38.45 4.53 7.86
#